data_AF-A0A447TGM8-F1
#
_entry.id   AF-A0A447TGM8-F1
#
_cell.length_a   1.000
_cell.length_b   1.000
_cell.length_c   1.000
_cell.angle_alpha   90.00
_cell.angle_beta   90.00
_cell.angle_gamma   90.00
#
_symmetry.space_group_name_H-M   'P 1'
#
loop_
_entity.id
_entity.type
_entity.pdbx_description
1 polymer ?
#
loop_
_entity_poly.entity_id
_entity_poly.type
_entity_poly.pdbx_seq_one_letter_code
_entity_poly.pdbx_strand_id
1 'polypeptide(L)'
;MSTAGGFDLGKVVLEDGERRCTVLYQNESLLAWDCALSHPLATAPDAISYFVEGEGQHVFSNGDLSGNDHGLDPSVRGRKAAVIALPAAAPLREGLILQSFADELAQLGYLGPYAPVDAGREGAR
;
A
#
# COMPACT_ATOMS: atom_id res chain seq x y z
N MET A 1 -30.29 -4.68 5.62
CA MET A 1 -29.08 -4.49 6.44
C MET A 1 -28.11 -3.71 5.56
N SER A 2 -27.90 -2.42 5.85
CA SER A 2 -27.10 -1.52 5.01
C SER A 2 -25.90 -1.06 5.83
N THR A 3 -24.70 -1.50 5.46
CA THR A 3 -23.44 -0.92 5.92
C THR A 3 -23.03 0.16 4.91
N ALA A 4 -23.82 1.21 4.81
CA ALA A 4 -23.41 2.43 4.12
C ALA A 4 -22.53 3.26 5.07
N GLY A 5 -21.35 2.72 5.39
CA GLY A 5 -20.25 3.45 5.99
C GLY A 5 -19.08 3.27 5.05
N GLY A 6 -18.87 4.22 4.13
CA GLY A 6 -17.64 4.24 3.34
C GLY A 6 -16.47 4.35 4.32
N PHE A 7 -15.49 3.47 4.20
CA PHE A 7 -14.29 3.58 5.02
C PHE A 7 -13.58 4.89 4.66
N ASP A 8 -13.05 5.59 5.66
CA ASP A 8 -12.30 6.81 5.43
C ASP A 8 -11.01 6.47 4.67
N LEU A 9 -10.88 7.01 3.45
CA LEU A 9 -9.68 6.89 2.64
C LEU A 9 -8.52 7.59 3.36
N GLY A 10 -7.56 6.80 3.83
CA GLY A 10 -6.34 7.30 4.43
C GLY A 10 -5.18 7.33 3.45
N LYS A 11 -4.15 8.11 3.80
CA LYS A 11 -2.89 8.12 3.06
C LYS A 11 -1.68 8.24 3.98
N VAL A 12 -0.63 7.51 3.65
CA VAL A 12 0.71 7.66 4.25
C VAL A 12 1.64 8.21 3.18
N VAL A 13 2.43 9.23 3.51
CA VAL A 13 3.37 9.87 2.59
C VAL A 13 4.79 9.66 3.09
N LEU A 14 5.65 9.12 2.23
CA LEU A 14 7.08 8.99 2.45
C LEU A 14 7.81 9.92 1.47
N GLU A 15 8.79 10.66 1.97
CA GLU A 15 9.58 11.62 1.19
C GLU A 15 11.07 11.26 1.25
N ASP A 16 11.73 11.30 0.09
CA ASP A 16 13.18 11.14 -0.06
C ASP A 16 13.71 12.23 -1.02
N GLY A 17 14.11 13.36 -0.44
CA GLY A 17 14.43 14.57 -1.18
C GLY A 17 13.22 15.07 -1.99
N GLU A 18 13.36 15.12 -3.32
CA GLU A 18 12.29 15.54 -4.24
C GLU A 18 11.34 14.38 -4.63
N ARG A 19 11.64 13.14 -4.22
CA ARG A 19 10.76 11.99 -4.51
C ARG A 19 9.73 11.83 -3.41
N ARG A 20 8.49 11.56 -3.82
CA ARG A 20 7.37 11.34 -2.90
C ARG A 20 6.62 10.06 -3.27
N CYS A 21 6.57 9.13 -2.33
CA CYS A 21 5.74 7.93 -2.39
C CYS A 21 4.50 8.13 -1.52
N THR A 22 3.31 7.93 -2.09
CA THR A 22 2.03 7.99 -1.36
C THR A 22 1.40 6.61 -1.36
N VAL A 23 1.11 6.07 -0.18
CA VAL A 23 0.36 4.82 0.00
C VAL A 23 -1.07 5.17 0.40
N LEU A 24 -2.04 4.76 -0.42
CA LEU A 24 -3.47 4.90 -0.16
C LEU A 24 -4.03 3.64 0.49
N TYR A 25 -4.89 3.81 1.49
CA TYR A 25 -5.42 2.69 2.28
C TYR A 25 -6.88 2.89 2.70
N GLN A 26 -7.58 1.77 2.88
CA GLN A 26 -8.87 1.66 3.57
C GLN A 26 -8.74 0.49 4.55
N ASN A 27 -8.39 0.78 5.81
CA ASN A 27 -7.76 -0.17 6.76
C ASN A 27 -6.44 -0.76 6.22
N GLU A 28 -6.49 -1.54 5.14
CA GLU A 28 -5.35 -2.12 4.43
C GLU A 28 -4.82 -1.19 3.34
N SER A 29 -3.49 -1.24 3.11
CA SER A 29 -2.83 -0.51 2.02
C SER A 29 -3.14 -1.15 0.67
N LEU A 30 -3.70 -0.36 -0.24
CA LEU A 30 -4.24 -0.85 -1.52
C LEU A 30 -3.44 -0.37 -2.74
N LEU A 31 -2.82 0.80 -2.66
CA LEU A 31 -2.12 1.40 -3.79
C LEU A 31 -0.93 2.23 -3.33
N ALA A 32 0.23 2.04 -3.97
CA ALA A 32 1.42 2.86 -3.77
C ALA A 32 1.74 3.65 -5.04
N TRP A 33 1.98 4.95 -4.91
CA TRP A 33 2.19 5.85 -6.04
C TRP A 33 3.44 6.72 -5.85
N ASP A 34 4.32 6.75 -6.84
CA ASP A 34 5.39 7.75 -6.96
C ASP A 34 4.88 8.91 -7.80
N CYS A 35 4.96 10.15 -7.29
CA CYS A 35 4.47 11.33 -8.02
C CYS A 35 5.17 11.59 -9.36
N ALA A 36 6.34 10.99 -9.60
CA ALA A 36 7.07 11.08 -10.87
C ALA A 36 6.59 10.06 -11.93
N LEU A 37 5.73 9.10 -11.56
CA LEU A 37 5.24 8.05 -12.46
C LEU A 37 3.78 8.28 -12.86
N SER A 38 3.44 7.80 -14.06
CA SER A 38 2.06 7.81 -14.59
C SER A 38 1.28 6.54 -14.24
N HIS A 39 1.89 5.62 -13.49
CA HIS A 39 1.34 4.34 -13.08
C HIS A 39 1.76 4.06 -11.63
N PRO A 40 0.99 3.25 -10.87
CA PRO A 40 1.33 2.93 -9.50
C PRO A 40 2.59 2.07 -9.42
N LEU A 41 3.31 2.17 -8.31
CA LEU A 41 4.43 1.29 -7.98
C LEU A 41 3.94 -0.14 -7.67
N ALA A 42 2.79 -0.25 -7.00
CA ALA A 42 2.13 -1.50 -6.65
C ALA A 42 0.64 -1.26 -6.38
N THR A 43 -0.17 -2.28 -6.64
CA THR A 43 -1.60 -2.29 -6.31
C THR A 43 -1.99 -3.63 -5.69
N ALA A 44 -3.03 -3.63 -4.86
CA ALA A 44 -3.70 -4.85 -4.46
C ALA A 44 -4.08 -5.70 -5.71
N PRO A 45 -4.11 -7.04 -5.61
CA PRO A 45 -3.94 -7.87 -4.42
C PRO A 45 -2.51 -8.02 -3.88
N ASP A 46 -1.49 -7.43 -4.52
CA ASP A 46 -0.14 -7.47 -3.94
C ASP A 46 -0.12 -6.68 -2.63
N ALA A 47 0.48 -7.27 -1.59
CA ALA A 47 0.48 -6.65 -0.26
C ALA A 47 1.50 -5.51 -0.23
N ILE A 48 1.12 -4.37 0.34
CA ILE A 48 1.97 -3.20 0.51
C ILE A 48 2.23 -3.03 2.00
N SER A 49 3.49 -3.16 2.42
CA SER A 49 3.89 -3.15 3.83
C SER A 49 5.02 -2.16 4.10
N TYR A 50 5.10 -1.67 5.33
CA TYR A 50 6.17 -0.78 5.77
C TYR A 50 7.25 -1.56 6.52
N PHE A 51 8.50 -1.13 6.34
CA PHE A 51 9.63 -1.57 7.16
C PHE A 51 10.40 -0.35 7.66
N VAL A 52 10.54 -0.20 8.97
CA VAL A 52 11.26 0.92 9.61
C VAL A 52 12.63 0.43 10.10
N GLU A 53 13.70 1.07 9.60
CA GLU A 53 15.10 0.74 9.91
C GLU A 53 15.53 1.22 11.31
N GLY A 54 16.66 0.71 11.82
CA GLY A 54 17.20 1.08 13.14
C GLY A 54 16.53 0.30 14.28
N GLU A 55 16.90 0.60 15.52
CA GLU A 55 16.45 -0.16 16.71
C GLU A 55 14.94 -0.02 17.00
N GLY A 56 14.31 -1.11 17.46
CA GLY A 56 12.92 -1.12 17.93
C GLY A 56 11.94 -1.84 16.99
N GLN A 57 10.66 -1.46 17.03
CA GLN A 57 9.62 -2.03 16.16
C GLN A 57 9.92 -1.71 14.69
N HIS A 58 9.80 -2.72 13.82
CA HIS A 58 10.12 -2.58 12.39
C HIS A 58 8.89 -2.60 11.48
N VAL A 59 7.82 -3.28 11.89
CA VAL A 59 6.61 -3.48 11.08
C VAL A 59 5.43 -2.81 11.75
N PHE A 60 4.60 -2.16 10.95
CA PHE A 60 3.46 -1.35 11.41
C PHE A 60 2.29 -1.54 10.47
N SER A 61 1.08 -1.63 11.00
CA SER A 61 -0.15 -1.40 10.24
C SER A 61 -0.38 0.10 10.03
N ASN A 62 -1.31 0.47 9.14
CA ASN A 62 -1.71 1.87 8.98
C ASN A 62 -2.26 2.48 10.29
N GLY A 63 -2.91 1.65 11.12
CA GLY A 63 -3.37 2.04 12.45
C GLY A 63 -2.21 2.29 13.41
N ASP A 64 -1.19 1.43 13.41
CA ASP A 64 -0.02 1.57 14.31
C ASP A 64 0.85 2.79 13.97
N LEU A 65 0.82 3.25 12.71
CA LEU A 65 1.52 4.47 12.30
C LEU A 65 0.88 5.74 12.90
N SER A 66 -0.39 5.66 13.30
CA SER A 66 -1.10 6.77 13.92
C SER A 66 -0.78 6.82 15.41
N GLY A 67 -0.02 7.84 15.83
CA GLY A 67 0.21 8.18 17.22
C GLY A 67 -0.90 9.06 17.81
N ASN A 68 -0.66 9.54 19.03
CA ASN A 68 -1.59 10.43 19.74
C ASN A 68 -1.84 11.73 18.93
N ASP A 69 -3.08 12.22 18.96
CA ASP A 69 -3.56 13.45 18.28
C ASP A 69 -3.30 13.49 16.75
N HIS A 70 -3.53 12.37 16.05
CA HIS A 70 -3.40 12.25 14.59
C HIS A 70 -1.97 12.49 14.05
N GLY A 71 -0.96 12.45 14.93
CA GLY A 71 0.44 12.54 14.55
C GLY A 71 1.03 11.17 14.18
N LEU A 72 2.24 11.16 13.62
CA LEU A 72 3.02 9.93 13.44
C LEU A 72 3.45 9.36 14.80
N ASP A 73 3.36 8.04 14.97
CA ASP A 73 3.84 7.33 16.17
C ASP A 73 5.30 7.75 16.51
N PRO A 74 5.59 8.10 17.77
CA PRO A 74 6.92 8.57 18.16
C PRO A 74 8.06 7.60 17.84
N SER A 75 7.82 6.29 17.85
CA SER A 75 8.82 5.25 17.58
C SER A 75 9.25 5.18 16.11
N VAL A 76 8.51 5.83 15.20
CA VAL A 76 8.82 5.91 13.77
C VAL A 76 9.57 7.22 13.44
N ARG A 77 9.40 8.27 14.24
CA ARG A 77 9.96 9.60 13.98
C ARG A 77 11.48 9.57 13.88
N GLY A 78 12.02 10.14 12.80
CA GLY A 78 13.46 10.23 12.56
C GLY A 78 14.12 8.94 12.08
N ARG A 79 13.36 7.84 11.91
CA ARG A 79 13.85 6.60 11.34
C ARG A 79 13.50 6.52 9.86
N LYS A 80 14.36 5.87 9.08
CA LYS A 80 14.09 5.60 7.67
C LYS A 80 13.05 4.50 7.56
N ALA A 81 12.10 4.68 6.65
CA ALA A 81 11.08 3.69 6.36
C ALA A 81 11.10 3.34 4.87
N ALA A 82 10.88 2.07 4.57
CA ALA A 82 10.72 1.55 3.22
C ALA A 82 9.29 1.05 3.01
N VAL A 83 8.83 1.13 1.76
CA VAL A 83 7.60 0.47 1.30
C VAL A 83 8.00 -0.78 0.53
N ILE A 84 7.48 -1.93 0.94
CA ILE A 84 7.76 -3.24 0.35
C ILE A 84 6.47 -3.77 -0.25
N ALA A 85 6.50 -4.11 -1.54
CA ALA A 85 5.42 -4.83 -2.19
C ALA A 85 5.73 -6.34 -2.19
N LEU A 86 4.74 -7.14 -1.80
CA LEU A 86 4.82 -8.59 -1.78
C LEU A 86 3.84 -9.18 -2.78
N PRO A 87 4.30 -10.08 -3.67
CA PRO A 87 3.43 -10.75 -4.62
C PRO A 87 2.27 -11.46 -3.92
N ALA A 88 1.05 -11.23 -4.39
CA ALA A 88 -0.14 -11.89 -3.86
C ALA A 88 -0.04 -13.41 -4.01
N ALA A 89 -0.70 -14.17 -3.14
CA ALA A 89 -0.85 -15.61 -3.38
C ALA A 89 -1.65 -15.87 -4.66
N ALA A 90 -1.32 -16.93 -5.40
CA ALA A 90 -1.94 -17.23 -6.70
C ALA A 90 -3.49 -17.17 -6.70
N PRO A 91 -4.22 -17.69 -5.68
CA PRO A 91 -5.68 -17.62 -5.67
C PRO A 91 -6.27 -16.20 -5.64
N LEU A 92 -5.49 -15.20 -5.22
CA LEU A 92 -5.94 -13.81 -5.17
C LEU A 92 -5.82 -13.10 -6.52
N ARG A 93 -5.05 -13.67 -7.46
CA ARG A 93 -4.65 -13.04 -8.72
C ARG A 93 -5.57 -13.36 -9.90
N GLU A 94 -6.69 -14.02 -9.66
CA GLU A 94 -7.59 -14.45 -10.72
C GLU A 94 -9.06 -14.49 -10.27
N GLY A 95 -9.94 -14.64 -11.25
CA GLY A 95 -11.36 -14.86 -11.05
C GLY A 95 -12.06 -13.76 -10.26
N LEU A 96 -13.03 -14.17 -9.44
CA LEU A 96 -13.88 -13.24 -8.68
C LEU A 96 -13.13 -12.46 -7.61
N ILE A 97 -12.04 -13.02 -7.06
CA ILE A 97 -11.25 -12.33 -6.03
C ILE A 97 -10.51 -11.15 -6.66
N LEU A 98 -9.85 -11.36 -7.80
CA LEU A 98 -9.19 -10.26 -8.51
C LEU A 98 -10.18 -9.17 -8.93
N GLN A 99 -11.35 -9.56 -9.42
CA GLN A 99 -12.39 -8.59 -9.78
C GLN A 99 -12.84 -7.77 -8.56
N SER A 100 -13.00 -8.41 -7.39
CA SER A 100 -13.34 -7.70 -6.16
C SER A 100 -12.26 -6.67 -5.76
N PHE A 101 -10.97 -6.98 -5.93
CA PHE A 101 -9.90 -6.00 -5.71
C PHE A 101 -9.93 -4.87 -6.74
N ALA A 102 -10.25 -5.16 -8.01
CA ALA A 102 -10.38 -4.14 -9.03
C ALA A 102 -11.54 -3.18 -8.73
N ASP A 103 -12.68 -3.70 -8.26
CA ASP A 103 -13.84 -2.89 -7.85
C ASP A 103 -13.51 -2.01 -6.64
N GLU A 104 -12.72 -2.51 -5.70
CA GLU A 104 -12.22 -1.73 -4.55
C GLU A 104 -11.27 -0.63 -5.00
N LEU A 105 -10.28 -0.95 -5.83
CA LEU A 105 -9.34 0.03 -6.38
C LEU A 105 -10.02 1.11 -7.23
N ALA A 106 -11.11 0.76 -7.92
CA ALA A 106 -11.91 1.71 -8.69
C ALA A 106 -12.55 2.78 -7.78
N GLN A 107 -12.93 2.44 -6.54
CA GLN A 107 -13.43 3.40 -5.56
C GLN A 107 -12.34 4.40 -5.12
N LEU A 108 -11.05 4.00 -5.17
CA LEU A 108 -9.90 4.89 -4.98
C LEU A 108 -9.51 5.67 -6.26
N GLY A 109 -10.22 5.46 -7.37
CA GLY A 109 -9.98 6.10 -8.66
C GLY A 109 -8.97 5.39 -9.56
N TYR A 110 -8.47 4.21 -9.19
CA TYR A 110 -7.59 3.41 -10.04
C TYR A 110 -8.41 2.46 -10.91
N LEU A 111 -8.40 2.70 -12.23
CA LEU A 111 -9.14 1.92 -13.24
C LEU A 111 -8.20 1.11 -14.16
N GLY A 112 -6.91 1.04 -13.81
CA GLY A 112 -5.92 0.31 -14.59
C GLY A 112 -5.98 -1.21 -14.33
N PRO A 113 -5.28 -2.01 -15.13
CA PRO A 113 -5.19 -3.45 -14.90
C PRO A 113 -4.37 -3.75 -13.63
N TYR A 114 -4.57 -4.93 -13.05
CA TYR A 114 -3.64 -5.48 -12.08
C TYR A 114 -2.29 -5.79 -12.76
N ALA A 115 -1.20 -5.28 -12.19
CA ALA A 115 0.17 -5.52 -12.63
C ALA A 115 0.95 -6.21 -11.51
N PRO A 116 1.18 -7.54 -11.58
CA PRO A 116 1.89 -8.28 -10.54
C PRO A 116 3.32 -7.77 -10.36
N VAL A 117 3.74 -7.53 -9.12
CA VAL A 117 5.11 -7.05 -8.84
C VAL A 117 6.21 -8.07 -9.14
N ASP A 118 5.84 -9.33 -9.40
CA ASP A 118 6.76 -10.41 -9.77
C ASP A 118 6.77 -10.75 -11.27
N ALA A 119 6.00 -10.05 -12.12
CA ALA A 119 5.84 -10.36 -13.55
C ALA A 119 7.16 -10.31 -14.38
N GLY A 120 8.25 -9.78 -13.82
CA GLY A 120 9.58 -9.77 -14.44
C GLY A 120 10.60 -10.77 -13.88
N ARG A 121 10.24 -11.57 -12.87
CA ARG A 121 11.18 -12.46 -12.15
C ARG A 121 11.26 -13.90 -12.68
N GLU A 122 10.38 -14.28 -13.60
CA GLU A 122 10.33 -15.65 -14.15
C GLU A 122 11.50 -15.98 -15.10
N GLY A 123 12.33 -15.00 -15.48
CA GLY A 123 13.52 -15.21 -16.33
C GLY A 123 14.85 -15.39 -15.60
N ALA A 124 14.87 -15.44 -14.26
CA ALA A 124 16.10 -15.41 -13.46
C ALA A 124 16.34 -16.68 -12.62
N ARG A 125 15.93 -17.84 -13.11
CA ARG A 125 16.22 -19.14 -12.48
C ARG A 125 16.91 -20.10 -13.45
#